data_AF-A0A947VG95-F1
#
_entry.id   AF-A0A947VG95-F1
#
_cell.length_a   1.000
_cell.length_b   1.000
_cell.length_c   1.000
_cell.angle_alpha   90.00
_cell.angle_beta   90.00
_cell.angle_gamma   90.00
#
_symmetry.space_group_name_H-M   'P 1'
#
loop_
_entity.id
_entity.type
_entity.pdbx_description
1 polymer ?
#
loop_
_entity_poly.entity_id
_entity_poly.type
_entity_poly.pdbx_seq_one_letter_code
_entity_poly.pdbx_strand_id
1 'polypeptide(L)'
;MSKIPSMSSAKLCKLLEKGGAKFVRQGKTDHAIYSRTVEGKRYSAPVQMGKKALDSIYCKRVLRQLKFTDEEISKIRSVKL
;
A
#
# COMPACT_ATOMS: atom_id res chain seq x y z
N MET A 1 17.06 3.12 -8.26
CA MET A 1 16.31 3.07 -6.98
C MET A 1 15.12 4.01 -7.04
N SER A 2 13.90 3.50 -7.21
CA SER A 2 12.69 4.34 -7.22
C SER A 2 12.36 4.80 -5.81
N LYS A 3 12.54 6.10 -5.53
CA LYS A 3 12.07 6.71 -4.28
C LYS A 3 10.54 6.73 -4.30
N ILE A 4 9.92 6.08 -3.31
CA ILE A 4 8.47 6.21 -3.08
C ILE A 4 8.23 7.63 -2.54
N PRO A 5 7.33 8.44 -3.11
CA PRO A 5 7.01 9.73 -2.50
C PRO A 5 6.26 9.53 -1.18
N SER A 6 6.38 10.48 -0.25
CA SER A 6 5.44 10.58 0.86
C SER A 6 4.02 10.79 0.32
N MET A 7 3.02 10.25 1.00
CA MET A 7 1.62 10.37 0.57
C MET A 7 0.65 10.23 1.74
N SER A 8 -0.57 10.72 1.57
CA SER A 8 -1.62 10.53 2.57
C SER A 8 -2.03 9.06 2.70
N SER A 9 -2.61 8.69 3.84
CA SER A 9 -3.19 7.35 4.03
C SER A 9 -4.16 6.97 2.91
N ALA A 10 -5.02 7.91 2.50
CA ALA A 10 -5.98 7.69 1.43
C ALA A 10 -5.31 7.41 0.08
N LYS A 11 -4.24 8.14 -0.25
CA LYS A 11 -3.49 7.93 -1.50
C LYS A 11 -2.74 6.60 -1.48
N LEU A 12 -2.19 6.21 -0.34
CA LEU A 12 -1.57 4.89 -0.18
C LEU A 12 -2.61 3.78 -0.38
N CYS A 13 -3.77 3.85 0.27
CA CYS A 13 -4.85 2.86 0.12
C CYS A 13 -5.27 2.68 -1.34
N LYS A 14 -5.54 3.79 -2.07
CA LYS A 14 -5.88 3.74 -3.50
C LYS A 14 -4.81 3.07 -4.34
N LEU A 15 -3.53 3.33 -4.03
CA LEU A 15 -2.41 2.72 -4.73
C LEU A 15 -2.35 1.20 -4.47
N LEU A 16 -2.57 0.78 -3.22
CA LEU A 16 -2.64 -0.63 -2.84
C LEU A 16 -3.78 -1.34 -3.56
N GLU A 17 -4.97 -0.75 -3.56
CA GLU A 17 -6.17 -1.30 -4.23
C GLU A 17 -5.96 -1.46 -5.73
N LYS A 18 -5.42 -0.44 -6.39
CA LYS A 18 -5.07 -0.49 -7.81
C LYS A 18 -4.01 -1.55 -8.12
N GLY A 19 -3.15 -1.84 -7.14
CA GLY A 19 -2.18 -2.91 -7.19
C GLY A 19 -2.73 -4.31 -6.88
N GLY A 20 -4.04 -4.44 -6.65
CA GLY A 20 -4.71 -5.72 -6.37
C GLY A 20 -4.68 -6.13 -4.89
N ALA A 21 -4.24 -5.25 -3.98
CA ALA A 21 -4.51 -5.45 -2.56
C ALA A 21 -5.99 -5.14 -2.26
N LYS A 22 -6.52 -5.74 -1.20
CA LYS A 22 -7.91 -5.56 -0.77
C LYS A 22 -7.94 -5.19 0.71
N PHE A 23 -8.81 -4.25 1.06
CA PHE A 23 -9.14 -3.99 2.45
C PHE A 23 -9.75 -5.25 3.09
N VAL A 24 -9.27 -5.61 4.28
CA VAL A 24 -9.73 -6.80 5.01
C VAL A 24 -10.58 -6.39 6.20
N ARG A 25 -10.05 -5.49 7.03
CA ARG A 25 -10.70 -5.02 8.26
C ARG A 25 -9.98 -3.80 8.82
N GLN A 26 -10.69 -3.02 9.62
CA GLN A 26 -10.12 -2.03 10.53
C GLN A 26 -10.84 -2.17 11.87
N GLY A 27 -10.07 -2.28 12.95
CA GLY A 27 -10.63 -2.32 14.30
C GLY A 27 -10.89 -0.92 14.84
N LYS A 28 -10.90 -0.78 16.17
CA LYS A 28 -10.98 0.53 16.84
C LYS A 28 -9.68 1.35 16.76
N THR A 29 -8.62 0.80 16.19
CA THR A 29 -7.31 1.45 16.07
C THR A 29 -7.19 2.26 14.77
N ASP A 30 -6.14 3.05 14.68
CA ASP A 30 -5.78 3.85 13.51
C ASP A 30 -5.15 3.02 12.38
N HIS A 31 -5.18 1.69 12.44
CA HIS A 31 -4.60 0.82 11.41
C HIS A 31 -5.65 -0.05 10.71
N ALA A 32 -5.69 0.03 9.39
CA ALA A 32 -6.44 -0.86 8.52
C ALA A 32 -5.56 -2.01 8.03
N ILE A 33 -6.11 -3.22 7.94
CA ILE A 33 -5.43 -4.38 7.37
C ILE A 33 -5.78 -4.50 5.90
N TYR A 34 -4.77 -4.47 5.05
CA TYR A 34 -4.86 -4.81 3.64
C TYR A 34 -4.22 -6.17 3.39
N SER A 35 -4.71 -6.89 2.38
CA SER A 35 -4.08 -8.13 1.93
C SER A 35 -4.07 -8.29 0.42
N ARG A 36 -3.07 -9.01 -0.09
CA ARG A 36 -2.89 -9.33 -1.49
C ARG A 36 -2.49 -10.80 -1.64
N THR A 37 -2.99 -11.48 -2.66
CA THR A 37 -2.55 -12.84 -2.99
C THR A 37 -1.53 -12.79 -4.12
N VAL A 38 -0.37 -13.39 -3.93
CA VAL A 38 0.71 -13.50 -4.92
C VAL A 38 1.16 -14.96 -4.93
N GLU A 39 1.14 -15.61 -6.10
CA GLU A 39 1.51 -17.03 -6.26
C GLU A 39 0.77 -17.97 -5.29
N GLY A 40 -0.54 -17.76 -5.11
CA GLY A 40 -1.38 -18.55 -4.20
C GLY A 40 -1.16 -18.26 -2.70
N LYS A 41 -0.20 -17.40 -2.34
CA LYS A 41 0.08 -17.02 -0.95
C LYS A 41 -0.53 -15.66 -0.62
N ARG A 42 -1.21 -15.58 0.53
CA ARG A 42 -1.79 -14.34 1.04
C ARG A 42 -0.77 -13.58 1.88
N TYR A 43 -0.55 -12.32 1.52
CA TYR A 43 0.27 -11.36 2.24
C TYR A 43 -0.60 -10.26 2.82
N SER A 44 -0.28 -9.78 4.02
CA SER A 44 -1.06 -8.72 4.68
C SER A 44 -0.15 -7.64 5.24
N ALA A 45 -0.65 -6.40 5.26
CA ALA A 45 0.05 -5.26 5.83
C ALA A 45 -0.91 -4.34 6.59
N PRO A 46 -0.52 -3.84 7.77
CA PRO A 46 -1.22 -2.76 8.43
C PRO A 46 -0.89 -1.42 7.76
N VAL A 47 -1.91 -0.61 7.52
CA VAL A 47 -1.82 0.73 6.94
C VAL A 47 -2.35 1.73 7.96
N GLN A 48 -1.52 2.69 8.33
CA GLN A 48 -1.91 3.76 9.23
C GLN A 48 -2.86 4.70 8.51
N MET A 49 -4.02 4.92 9.12
CA MET A 49 -5.15 5.67 8.60
C MET A 49 -5.18 7.11 9.16
N GLY A 50 -5.90 7.99 8.48
CA GLY A 50 -6.11 9.37 8.93
C GLY A 50 -4.89 10.30 8.83
N LYS A 51 -3.74 9.84 8.28
CA LYS A 51 -2.55 10.68 8.11
C LYS A 51 -2.64 11.46 6.80
N LYS A 52 -2.39 12.77 6.90
CA LYS A 52 -2.24 13.66 5.73
C LYS A 52 -0.94 13.39 4.97
N ALA A 53 0.10 12.93 5.67
CA ALA A 53 1.35 12.49 5.08
C ALA A 53 1.94 11.31 5.89
N LEU A 54 2.26 10.24 5.18
CA LEU A 54 3.08 9.11 5.61
C LEU A 54 4.44 9.24 4.94
N ASP A 55 5.52 8.94 5.67
CA ASP A 55 6.86 9.05 5.11
C ASP A 55 7.12 7.99 4.02
N SER A 56 8.13 8.27 3.19
CA SER A 56 8.54 7.42 2.07
C SER A 56 8.91 6.00 2.51
N ILE A 57 9.59 5.87 3.66
CA ILE A 57 10.10 4.60 4.18
C ILE A 57 8.92 3.75 4.64
N TYR A 58 7.95 4.35 5.35
CA TYR A 58 6.71 3.69 5.76
C TYR A 58 5.92 3.20 4.55
N CYS A 59 5.68 4.07 3.56
CA CYS A 59 4.94 3.69 2.36
C CYS A 59 5.62 2.52 1.61
N LYS A 60 6.95 2.59 1.48
CA LYS A 60 7.74 1.50 0.88
C LYS A 60 7.62 0.20 1.69
N ARG A 61 7.66 0.27 3.02
CA ARG A 61 7.55 -0.90 3.90
C ARG A 61 6.22 -1.61 3.69
N VAL A 62 5.10 -0.88 3.70
CA VAL A 62 3.76 -1.43 3.45
C VAL A 62 3.68 -2.13 2.09
N LEU A 63 4.21 -1.49 1.04
CA LEU A 63 4.25 -2.07 -0.30
C LEU A 63 5.03 -3.39 -0.35
N ARG A 64 6.19 -3.45 0.32
CA ARG A 64 7.01 -4.67 0.36
C ARG A 64 6.37 -5.80 1.17
N GLN A 65 5.65 -5.47 2.24
CA GLN A 65 4.88 -6.45 3.01
C GLN A 65 3.79 -7.12 2.15
N LEU A 66 3.20 -6.37 1.20
CA LEU A 66 2.23 -6.86 0.22
C LEU A 66 2.88 -7.38 -1.08
N LYS A 67 4.20 -7.61 -1.07
CA LYS A 67 4.98 -8.16 -2.19
C LYS A 67 4.93 -7.35 -3.49
N PHE A 68 4.69 -6.03 -3.40
CA PHE A 68 4.84 -5.17 -4.57
C PHE A 68 6.31 -5.09 -5.04
N THR A 69 6.53 -5.32 -6.33
CA THR A 69 7.83 -5.12 -6.97
C THR A 69 8.02 -3.65 -7.38
N ASP A 70 9.27 -3.24 -7.64
CA ASP A 70 9.54 -1.88 -8.10
C ASP A 70 8.89 -1.60 -9.46
N GLU A 71 8.75 -2.62 -10.31
CA GLU A 71 8.07 -2.53 -11.61
C GLU A 71 6.57 -2.31 -11.43
N GLU A 72 5.92 -3.07 -10.53
CA GLU A 72 4.50 -2.91 -10.23
C GLU A 72 4.22 -1.51 -9.67
N ILE A 73 5.03 -1.05 -8.72
CA ILE A 73 4.94 0.28 -8.13
C ILE A 73 5.05 1.36 -9.22
N SER A 74 5.99 1.19 -10.15
CA SER A 74 6.18 2.12 -11.27
C SER A 74 4.94 2.15 -12.19
N LYS A 75 4.41 0.98 -12.55
CA LYS A 75 3.21 0.83 -13.38
C LYS A 75 1.98 1.47 -12.75
N ILE A 76 1.71 1.17 -11.49
CA ILE A 76 0.52 1.68 -10.76
C ILE A 76 0.55 3.21 -10.65
N ARG A 77 1.75 3.80 -10.52
CA ARG A 77 1.96 5.26 -10.48
C ARG A 77 1.82 5.92 -11.85
N SER A 78 2.17 5.23 -12.93
CA SER A 78 2.14 5.77 -14.30
C SER A 78 0.74 5.89 -14.87
N VAL A 79 -0.19 5.03 -14.44
CA VAL A 79 -1.59 5.09 -14.88
C VAL A 79 -2.25 6.33 -14.26
N LYS A 80 -2.48 7.36 -15.08
CA LYS A 80 -3.23 8.58 -14.74
C LYS A 80 -4.64 8.19 -14.24
N LEU A 81 -5.10 8.89 -13.19
CA LEU A 81 -6.49 8.87 -12.72
C LEU A 81 -7.38 9.64 -13.69
#